data_AF-A0AA95S227-F1
#
_entry.id   AF-A0AA95S227-F1
#
_cell.length_a   1.000
_cell.length_b   1.000
_cell.length_c   1.000
_cell.angle_alpha   90.00
_cell.angle_beta   90.00
_cell.angle_gamma   90.00
#
_symmetry.space_group_name_H-M   'P 1'
#
loop_
_entity.id
_entity.type
_entity.pdbx_description
1 polymer ?
#
loop_
_entity_poly.entity_id
_entity_poly.type
_entity_poly.pdbx_seq_one_letter_code
_entity_poly.pdbx_strand_id
1 'polypeptide(L)' 'MEKKLLNSPQHSDENTDAVVAEMFLNNALLEFRREKIRKEIDHTLLHGDKELFLKLTEELKKIS' A
#
# COMPACT_ATOMS: atom_id res chain seq x y z
N MET A 1 11.17 -10.11 -55.02
CA MET A 1 9.97 -9.95 -54.16
C MET A 1 10.44 -9.97 -52.73
N GLU A 2 10.57 -8.79 -52.12
CA GLU A 2 11.21 -8.63 -50.81
C GLU A 2 10.22 -8.83 -49.66
N LYS A 3 10.52 -9.88 -48.88
CA LYS A 3 10.60 -9.93 -47.41
C LYS A 3 9.42 -9.34 -46.61
N LYS A 4 8.68 -10.27 -45.96
CA LYS A 4 7.99 -10.06 -44.68
C LYS A 4 8.91 -9.26 -43.73
N LEU A 5 8.33 -8.41 -42.89
CA LEU A 5 8.53 -8.37 -41.43
C LEU A 5 7.84 -7.13 -40.84
N LEU A 6 6.86 -7.41 -39.98
CA LEU A 6 6.59 -6.74 -38.71
C LEU A 6 6.65 -5.21 -38.66
N ASN A 7 5.47 -4.59 -38.55
CA ASN A 7 5.29 -3.52 -37.56
C ASN A 7 3.84 -3.55 -37.07
N SER A 8 3.54 -4.46 -36.14
CA SER A 8 2.39 -4.26 -35.26
C SER A 8 2.71 -3.08 -34.34
N PRO A 9 1.75 -2.20 -34.02
CA PRO A 9 1.98 -1.14 -33.06
C PRO A 9 2.12 -1.77 -31.66
N GLN A 10 3.33 -2.10 -31.24
CA GLN A 10 3.63 -2.51 -29.87
C GLN A 10 3.88 -1.27 -29.02
N HIS A 11 2.84 -0.45 -28.84
CA HIS A 11 2.77 0.48 -27.71
C HIS A 11 1.84 -0.16 -26.68
N SER A 12 2.35 -1.08 -25.86
CA SER A 12 1.51 -1.73 -24.82
C SER A 12 2.04 -1.65 -23.39
N ASP A 13 3.31 -1.33 -23.11
CA ASP A 13 3.86 -1.74 -21.80
C ASP A 13 4.63 -0.68 -20.99
N GLU A 14 4.63 0.60 -21.36
CA GLU A 14 5.27 1.62 -20.51
C GLU A 14 4.35 2.14 -19.37
N ASN A 15 3.03 2.06 -19.54
CA ASN A 15 2.07 2.55 -18.53
C ASN A 15 1.65 1.49 -17.51
N THR A 16 1.89 0.20 -17.80
CA THR A 16 1.52 -0.90 -16.90
C THR A 16 2.40 -0.91 -15.65
N ASP A 17 3.70 -0.69 -15.81
CA ASP A 17 4.65 -0.65 -14.69
C ASP A 17 4.39 0.52 -13.73
N ALA A 18 4.04 1.70 -14.27
CA ALA A 18 3.70 2.86 -13.45
C ALA A 18 2.43 2.63 -12.60
N VAL A 19 1.40 2.01 -13.20
CA VAL A 19 0.16 1.67 -12.50
C VAL A 19 0.40 0.61 -11.43
N VAL A 20 1.23 -0.39 -11.72
CA VAL A 20 1.62 -1.43 -10.76
C VAL A 20 2.41 -0.81 -9.59
N ALA A 21 3.33 0.10 -9.86
CA ALA A 21 4.08 0.82 -8.83
C ALA A 21 3.17 1.67 -7.94
N GLU A 22 2.17 2.34 -8.52
CA GLU A 22 1.20 3.14 -7.76
C GLU A 22 0.30 2.26 -6.87
N MET A 23 -0.20 1.13 -7.39
CA MET A 23 -0.96 0.16 -6.59
C MET A 23 -0.11 -0.42 -5.46
N PHE A 24 1.15 -0.77 -5.74
CA PHE A 24 2.08 -1.27 -4.73
C PHE A 24 2.35 -0.22 -3.65
N LEU A 25 2.61 1.03 -4.04
CA LEU A 25 2.87 2.13 -3.11
C LEU A 25 1.66 2.39 -2.21
N ASN A 26 0.44 2.41 -2.78
CA ASN A 26 -0.79 2.57 -2.02
C ASN A 26 -0.98 1.43 -1.01
N ASN A 27 -0.75 0.18 -1.42
CA ASN A 27 -0.82 -0.96 -0.54
C ASN A 27 0.25 -0.92 0.57
N ALA A 28 1.49 -0.59 0.22
CA ALA A 28 2.59 -0.47 1.18
C ALA A 28 2.34 0.66 2.21
N LEU A 29 1.77 1.79 1.79
CA LEU A 29 1.41 2.90 2.68
C LEU A 29 0.28 2.50 3.64
N LEU A 30 -0.74 1.79 3.15
CA LEU A 30 -1.84 1.28 3.99
C LEU A 30 -1.32 0.29 5.03
N GLU A 31 -0.53 -0.70 4.61
CA GLU A 31 0.06 -1.69 5.52
C GLU A 31 1.03 -1.04 6.51
N PHE A 32 1.85 -0.08 6.08
CA PHE A 32 2.75 0.64 6.97
C PHE A 32 2.00 1.44 8.05
N ARG A 33 0.92 2.15 7.67
CA ARG A 33 0.08 2.87 8.64
C ARG A 33 -0.57 1.90 9.62
N ARG A 34 -1.09 0.78 9.11
CA ARG A 34 -1.72 -0.26 9.92
C ARG A 34 -0.74 -0.87 10.93
N GLU A 35 0.47 -1.18 10.48
CA GLU A 35 1.51 -1.75 11.33
C GLU A 35 2.01 -0.74 12.37
N LYS A 36 2.16 0.53 11.98
CA LYS A 36 2.54 1.60 12.91
C LYS A 36 1.52 1.74 14.05
N ILE A 37 0.23 1.81 13.73
CA ILE A 37 -0.83 1.90 14.74
C ILE A 37 -0.85 0.65 15.63
N ARG A 38 -0.67 -0.55 15.07
CA ARG A 38 -0.55 -1.78 15.87
C ARG A 38 0.62 -1.73 16.85
N LYS A 39 1.80 -1.26 16.40
CA LYS A 39 2.98 -1.11 17.28
C LYS A 39 2.73 -0.09 18.41
N GLU A 40 2.04 1.01 18.12
CA GLU A 40 1.67 1.97 19.16
C GLU A 40 0.61 1.40 20.12
N ILE A 41 -0.35 0.63 19.62
CA ILE A 41 -1.30 -0.12 20.44
C ILE A 41 -0.56 -1.08 21.39
N ASP A 42 0.41 -1.84 20.90
CA ASP A 42 1.21 -2.74 21.74
C ASP A 42 2.02 -1.97 22.80
N HIS A 43 2.59 -0.82 22.41
CA HIS A 43 3.30 0.04 23.35
C HIS A 43 2.39 0.62 24.43
N THR A 44 1.17 1.06 24.07
CA THR A 44 0.19 1.58 25.03
C THR A 44 -0.34 0.49 25.97
N LEU A 45 -0.48 -0.75 25.48
CA LEU A 45 -0.78 -1.91 26.33
C LEU A 45 0.32 -2.18 27.34
N LEU A 46 1.59 -2.09 26.93
CA LEU A 46 2.75 -2.23 27.82
C LEU A 46 2.83 -1.10 28.87
N HIS A 47 2.52 0.13 28.48
CA HIS A 47 2.50 1.28 29.37
C HIS A 47 1.23 1.40 30.24
N GLY A 48 0.19 0.62 29.94
CA GLY A 48 -1.10 0.69 30.63
C GLY A 48 -1.93 1.93 30.30
N ASP A 49 -1.73 2.54 29.12
CA ASP A 49 -2.39 3.77 28.72
C ASP A 49 -3.69 3.50 27.95
N LYS A 50 -4.79 3.43 28.70
CA LYS A 50 -6.11 3.02 28.19
C LYS A 50 -6.73 4.04 27.22
N GLU A 51 -6.53 5.33 27.44
CA GLU A 51 -7.08 6.38 26.57
C GLU A 51 -6.42 6.37 25.20
N LEU A 52 -5.10 6.22 25.20
CA LEU A 52 -4.28 6.19 24.00
C LEU A 52 -4.53 4.91 23.20
N PHE A 53 -4.67 3.76 23.88
CA PHE A 53 -5.11 2.51 23.27
C PHE A 53 -6.46 2.64 22.57
N LEU A 54 -7.47 3.25 23.22
CA LEU A 54 -8.80 3.42 22.65
C LEU A 54 -8.77 4.30 21.39
N LYS A 55 -8.07 5.44 21.45
CA LYS A 55 -7.91 6.33 20.28
C LYS A 55 -7.23 5.63 19.11
N LEU A 56 -6.13 4.94 19.35
CA LEU A 56 -5.40 4.21 18.30
C LEU A 56 -6.22 3.05 17.73
N THR A 57 -7.02 2.38 18.55
CA THR A 57 -7.92 1.32 18.09
C THR A 57 -9.05 1.87 17.21
N GLU A 58 -9.59 3.04 17.54
CA GLU A 58 -10.55 3.74 16.67
C GLU A 58 -9.93 4.19 15.35
N GLU A 59 -8.70 4.70 15.37
CA GLU A 59 -7.94 5.04 14.15
C GLU A 59 -7.70 3.81 13.28
N LEU A 60 -7.31 2.68 13.90
CA LEU A 60 -7.12 1.42 13.18
C LEU A 60 -8.42 0.93 12.52
N LYS A 61 -9.56 1.09 13.19
CA LYS A 61 -10.88 0.73 12.65
C LYS A 61 -11.34 1.61 11.50
N LYS A 62 -10.86 2.85 11.39
CA LYS A 62 -11.18 3.75 10.27
C LYS A 62 -10.36 3.43 9.02
N ILE A 63 -9.17 2.84 9.20
CA ILE A 63 -8.24 2.48 8.12
C ILE A 63 -8.49 1.04 7.63
N SER A 64 -9.09 0.19 8.46
CA SER A 64 -9.46 -1.20 8.15
C SER A 64 -10.83 -1.33 7.52
#